data_AF-D9SWJ9-F1
#
_entry.id   AF-D9SWJ9-F1
#
_cell.length_a   1.000
_cell.length_b   1.000
_cell.length_c   1.000
_cell.angle_alpha   90.00
_cell.angle_beta   90.00
_cell.angle_gamma   90.00
#
_symmetry.space_group_name_H-M   'P 1'
#
loop_
_entity.id
_entity.type
_entity.pdbx_description
1 polymer ?
#
loop_
_entity_poly.entity_id
_entity_poly.type
_entity_poly.pdbx_seq_one_letter_code
_entity_poly.pdbx_strand_id
1 'polypeptide(L)'
;MDSIDKYLNSIYKSTSDSSMETEDLKQEMRIHLVETAKELQENGFSEEESIRMAIERFGEEFQLRDEVNQVVKLQKIFSYKTLFASLILLVISLILFITSIFVQQDYRRRFDSMNAQTKEIEQKLINGGIIRVDAYMKELFKDESNNQLTYVAIKELPQNFDWNTSHETFAGEVKYSYPETIEDQYYWNRFGHEVTSNNIRYLLETGVKTSANTDNCSIYIGAGIFTFLLSWLLLIIWSIKNINRRGKLNASRCILLGLTGIIGYFIILKLTNDSNIVESRNNKIINIGVSCLIMIIVFLVICGLALLYIIQEPYRFHRLNQLIFG
;
A
#
# COMPACT_ATOMS: atom_id res chain seq x y z
N MET A 1 -22.80 -11.08 45.68
CA MET A 1 -21.76 -11.21 44.62
C MET A 1 -21.11 -12.60 44.52
N ASP A 2 -20.69 -13.24 45.62
CA ASP A 2 -19.96 -14.53 45.60
C ASP A 2 -20.63 -15.67 44.81
N SER A 3 -21.97 -15.67 44.72
CA SER A 3 -22.71 -16.66 43.94
C SER A 3 -22.49 -16.54 42.43
N ILE A 4 -22.32 -15.32 41.91
CA ILE A 4 -21.97 -15.06 40.49
C ILE A 4 -20.57 -15.62 40.21
N ASP A 5 -19.62 -15.36 41.11
CA ASP A 5 -18.23 -15.81 40.94
C ASP A 5 -18.14 -17.34 41.02
N LYS A 6 -18.93 -18.01 41.88
CA LYS A 6 -19.03 -19.47 41.92
C LYS A 6 -19.60 -20.07 40.63
N TYR A 7 -20.65 -19.47 40.09
CA TYR A 7 -21.29 -19.88 38.83
C TYR A 7 -20.37 -19.68 37.62
N LEU A 8 -19.64 -18.57 37.54
CA LEU A 8 -18.64 -18.40 36.49
C LEU A 8 -17.50 -19.42 36.65
N ASN A 9 -17.02 -19.65 37.88
CA ASN A 9 -15.97 -20.63 38.12
C ASN A 9 -16.38 -22.06 37.74
N SER A 10 -17.66 -22.45 37.84
CA SER A 10 -18.13 -23.78 37.41
C SER A 10 -18.17 -23.92 35.89
N ILE A 11 -18.64 -22.89 35.17
CA ILE A 11 -18.63 -22.84 33.69
C ILE A 11 -17.20 -22.93 33.17
N TYR A 12 -16.29 -22.11 33.71
CA TYR A 12 -14.89 -22.06 33.28
C TYR A 12 -14.00 -23.17 33.88
N LYS A 13 -14.56 -24.11 34.66
CA LYS A 13 -13.77 -25.16 35.33
C LYS A 13 -13.10 -26.17 34.37
N SER A 14 -13.62 -26.37 33.15
CA SER A 14 -13.03 -27.29 32.14
C SER A 14 -12.20 -26.61 31.08
N THR A 15 -12.29 -25.29 30.95
CA THR A 15 -11.33 -24.57 30.13
C THR A 15 -9.98 -24.82 30.80
N SER A 16 -9.22 -25.80 30.32
CA SER A 16 -7.89 -26.20 30.80
C SER A 16 -6.82 -25.13 30.56
N ASP A 17 -7.27 -23.90 30.31
CA ASP A 17 -6.55 -22.85 29.64
C ASP A 17 -6.84 -21.57 30.43
N SER A 18 -5.95 -21.26 31.38
CA SER A 18 -5.92 -20.00 32.12
C SER A 18 -5.42 -18.84 31.24
N SER A 19 -5.75 -18.90 29.95
CA SER A 19 -5.36 -17.89 28.99
C SER A 19 -6.10 -16.59 29.26
N MET A 20 -5.46 -15.49 28.90
CA MET A 20 -6.03 -14.14 29.01
C MET A 20 -7.41 -14.06 28.32
N GLU A 21 -7.59 -14.74 27.18
CA GLU A 21 -8.89 -14.81 26.49
C GLU A 21 -10.01 -15.44 27.32
N THR A 22 -9.67 -16.41 28.17
CA THR A 22 -10.62 -17.08 29.07
C THR A 22 -11.06 -16.13 30.18
N GLU A 23 -10.11 -15.39 30.76
CA GLU A 23 -10.38 -14.41 31.81
C GLU A 23 -11.15 -13.19 31.31
N ASP A 24 -10.90 -12.73 30.08
CA ASP A 24 -11.64 -11.62 29.48
C ASP A 24 -13.11 -11.96 29.28
N LEU A 25 -13.39 -13.12 28.67
CA LEU A 25 -14.77 -13.57 28.46
C LEU A 25 -15.48 -13.80 29.79
N LYS A 26 -14.76 -14.32 30.79
CA LYS A 26 -15.28 -14.49 32.15
C LYS A 26 -15.64 -13.14 32.79
N GLN A 27 -14.80 -12.13 32.62
CA GLN A 27 -15.04 -10.79 33.16
C GLN A 27 -16.20 -10.07 32.43
N GLU A 28 -16.31 -10.22 31.11
CA GLU A 28 -17.44 -9.70 30.33
C GLU A 28 -18.77 -10.32 30.78
N MET A 29 -18.80 -11.66 30.93
CA MET A 29 -19.97 -12.35 31.49
C MET A 29 -20.28 -11.91 32.92
N ARG A 30 -19.26 -11.67 33.76
CA ARG A 30 -19.43 -11.14 35.11
C ARG A 30 -20.09 -9.77 35.11
N ILE A 31 -19.67 -8.86 34.22
CA ILE A 31 -20.26 -7.53 34.09
C ILE A 31 -21.74 -7.65 33.74
N HIS A 32 -22.09 -8.44 32.72
CA HIS A 32 -23.48 -8.63 32.33
C HIS A 32 -24.34 -9.24 33.44
N LEU A 33 -23.86 -10.27 34.14
CA LEU A 33 -24.58 -10.85 35.28
C LEU A 33 -24.79 -9.85 36.42
N VAL A 34 -23.80 -9.00 36.69
CA VAL A 34 -23.91 -7.95 37.72
C VAL A 34 -24.86 -6.84 37.29
N GLU A 35 -24.82 -6.42 36.02
CA GLU A 35 -25.74 -5.43 35.46
C GLU A 35 -27.18 -5.93 35.49
N THR A 36 -27.43 -7.16 35.04
CA THR A 36 -28.76 -7.79 35.11
C THR A 36 -29.25 -7.91 36.55
N ALA A 37 -28.38 -8.28 37.49
CA ALA A 37 -28.74 -8.33 38.91
C ALA A 37 -29.08 -6.94 39.47
N LYS A 38 -28.37 -5.88 39.06
CA LYS A 38 -28.67 -4.50 39.46
C LYS A 38 -30.00 -4.01 38.89
N GLU A 39 -30.27 -4.27 37.62
CA GLU A 39 -31.56 -3.94 37.00
C GLU A 39 -32.72 -4.62 37.74
N LEU A 40 -32.55 -5.87 38.18
CA LEU A 40 -33.55 -6.57 38.99
C LEU A 40 -33.72 -5.92 40.38
N GLN A 41 -32.64 -5.49 41.02
CA GLN A 41 -32.72 -4.75 42.29
C GLN A 41 -33.47 -3.42 42.13
N GLU A 42 -33.22 -2.69 41.04
CA GLU A 42 -33.93 -1.45 40.71
C GLU A 42 -35.43 -1.69 40.46
N ASN A 43 -35.79 -2.88 39.99
CA ASN A 43 -37.18 -3.32 39.81
C ASN A 43 -37.83 -3.85 41.10
N GLY A 44 -37.17 -3.72 42.26
CA GLY A 44 -37.73 -4.01 43.57
C GLY A 44 -37.46 -5.42 44.12
N PHE A 45 -36.60 -6.21 43.45
CA PHE A 45 -36.19 -7.53 43.95
C PHE A 45 -35.08 -7.40 45.01
N SER A 46 -35.04 -8.34 45.97
CA SER A 46 -33.93 -8.40 46.93
C SER A 46 -32.60 -8.76 46.24
N GLU A 47 -31.45 -8.45 46.84
CA GLU A 47 -30.13 -8.74 46.23
C GLU A 47 -29.97 -10.24 45.90
N GLU A 48 -30.34 -11.10 46.84
CA GLU A 48 -30.19 -12.55 46.72
C GLU A 48 -31.12 -13.13 45.64
N GLU A 49 -32.35 -12.60 45.56
CA GLU A 49 -33.34 -12.97 44.55
C GLU A 49 -32.94 -12.48 43.16
N SER A 50 -32.39 -11.26 43.07
CA SER A 50 -31.87 -10.67 41.83
C SER A 50 -30.71 -11.46 41.27
N ILE A 51 -29.75 -11.90 42.11
CA ILE A 51 -28.62 -12.72 41.70
C ILE A 51 -29.09 -14.10 41.21
N ARG A 52 -30.01 -14.74 41.94
CA ARG A 52 -30.59 -16.03 41.55
C ARG A 52 -31.27 -15.92 40.18
N MET A 53 -32.14 -14.92 40.02
CA MET A 53 -32.86 -14.68 38.78
C MET A 53 -31.92 -14.31 37.61
N ALA A 54 -30.85 -13.54 37.86
CA ALA A 54 -29.87 -13.22 36.84
C ALA A 54 -29.15 -14.49 36.33
N ILE A 55 -28.74 -15.40 37.22
CA ILE A 55 -28.12 -16.68 36.86
C ILE A 55 -29.11 -17.59 36.11
N GLU A 56 -30.35 -17.68 36.59
CA GLU A 56 -31.39 -18.51 35.98
C GLU A 56 -31.74 -18.03 34.56
N ARG A 57 -31.78 -16.71 34.33
CA ARG A 57 -31.95 -16.11 33.00
C ARG A 57 -30.75 -16.34 32.08
N PHE A 58 -29.55 -16.51 32.63
CA PHE A 58 -28.33 -16.71 31.87
C PHE A 58 -28.21 -18.13 31.31
N GLY A 59 -28.74 -19.13 32.02
CA GLY A 59 -28.88 -20.51 31.55
C GLY A 59 -28.12 -21.56 32.38
N GLU A 60 -28.26 -22.83 31.98
CA GLU A 60 -27.68 -23.96 32.70
C GLU A 60 -26.16 -24.12 32.44
N GLU A 61 -25.41 -24.44 33.50
CA GLU A 61 -23.95 -24.52 33.49
C GLU A 61 -23.38 -25.45 32.42
N PHE A 62 -24.02 -26.60 32.17
CA PHE A 62 -23.50 -27.64 31.28
C PHE A 62 -23.55 -27.23 29.80
N GLN A 63 -24.63 -26.54 29.38
CA GLN A 63 -24.80 -26.08 28.00
C GLN A 63 -23.86 -24.89 27.71
N LEU A 64 -23.77 -23.95 28.65
CA LEU A 64 -22.91 -22.77 28.51
C LEU A 64 -21.42 -23.13 28.46
N ARG A 65 -21.01 -24.23 29.09
CA ARG A 65 -19.61 -24.67 29.13
C ARG A 65 -19.03 -25.00 27.76
N ASP A 66 -19.78 -25.72 26.92
CA ASP A 66 -19.33 -26.08 25.57
C ASP A 66 -19.35 -24.88 24.63
N GLU A 67 -20.35 -24.01 24.76
CA GLU A 67 -20.43 -22.77 23.99
C GLU A 67 -19.27 -21.81 24.33
N VAL A 68 -18.98 -21.62 25.63
CA VAL A 68 -17.85 -20.80 26.10
C VAL A 68 -16.53 -21.36 25.58
N ASN A 69 -16.32 -22.67 25.63
CA ASN A 69 -15.12 -23.32 25.07
C ASN A 69 -14.96 -23.03 23.57
N GLN A 70 -16.04 -23.05 22.81
CA GLN A 70 -16.02 -22.75 21.38
C GLN A 70 -15.70 -21.27 21.13
N VAL A 71 -16.34 -20.36 21.87
CA VAL A 71 -16.10 -18.90 21.75
C VAL A 71 -14.64 -18.55 22.07
N VAL A 72 -14.07 -19.09 23.17
CA VAL A 72 -12.67 -18.87 23.53
C VAL A 72 -11.72 -19.35 22.42
N LYS A 73 -11.97 -20.54 21.85
CA LYS A 73 -11.18 -21.05 20.71
C LYS A 73 -11.28 -20.15 19.49
N LEU A 74 -12.49 -19.72 19.13
CA LEU A 74 -12.72 -18.81 18.00
C LEU A 74 -12.00 -17.48 18.18
N GLN A 75 -12.07 -16.88 19.38
CA GLN A 75 -11.40 -15.61 19.67
C GLN A 75 -9.87 -15.69 19.57
N LYS A 76 -9.27 -16.81 19.99
CA LYS A 76 -7.82 -17.08 19.84
C LYS A 76 -7.43 -17.20 18.38
N ILE A 77 -8.15 -18.04 17.63
CA ILE A 77 -7.90 -18.25 16.20
C ILE A 77 -8.04 -16.92 15.45
N PHE A 78 -9.07 -16.14 15.74
CA PHE A 78 -9.28 -14.84 15.12
C PHE A 78 -8.10 -13.90 15.40
N SER A 79 -7.66 -13.78 16.66
CA SER A 79 -6.55 -12.88 17.02
C SER A 79 -5.24 -13.25 16.32
N TYR A 80 -4.93 -14.55 16.23
CA TYR A 80 -3.74 -15.01 15.51
C TYR A 80 -3.86 -14.80 14.00
N LYS A 81 -5.01 -15.13 13.41
CA LYS A 81 -5.25 -14.96 11.96
C LYS A 81 -5.22 -13.49 11.53
N THR A 82 -5.74 -12.57 12.34
CA THR A 82 -5.68 -11.12 12.05
C THR A 82 -4.24 -10.63 11.99
N LEU A 83 -3.38 -11.04 12.94
CA LEU A 83 -1.95 -10.70 12.94
C LEU A 83 -1.23 -11.30 11.73
N PHE A 84 -1.51 -12.56 11.42
CA PHE A 84 -0.86 -13.23 10.29
C PHE A 84 -1.27 -12.60 8.95
N ALA A 85 -2.55 -12.27 8.78
CA ALA A 85 -3.06 -11.59 7.60
C ALA A 85 -2.43 -10.21 7.42
N SER A 86 -2.27 -9.43 8.50
CA SER A 86 -1.64 -8.11 8.41
C SER A 86 -0.15 -8.20 8.04
N LEU A 87 0.57 -9.19 8.56
CA LEU A 87 1.97 -9.43 8.19
C LEU A 87 2.11 -9.85 6.72
N ILE A 88 1.22 -10.69 6.20
CA ILE A 88 1.21 -11.05 4.77
C ILE A 88 0.99 -9.81 3.91
N LEU A 89 0.00 -8.98 4.25
CA LEU A 89 -0.28 -7.75 3.50
C LEU A 89 0.88 -6.76 3.54
N LEU A 90 1.59 -6.67 4.66
CA LEU A 90 2.79 -5.86 4.79
C LEU A 90 3.91 -6.34 3.86
N VAL A 91 4.13 -7.66 3.78
CA VAL A 91 5.11 -8.25 2.85
C VAL A 91 4.71 -8.00 1.38
N ILE A 92 3.44 -8.16 1.04
CA ILE A 92 2.93 -7.87 -0.30
C ILE A 92 3.16 -6.40 -0.66
N SER A 93 2.87 -5.48 0.26
CA SER A 93 3.14 -4.05 0.06
C SER A 93 4.62 -3.79 -0.23
N LEU A 94 5.52 -4.39 0.55
CA LEU A 94 6.98 -4.24 0.33
C LEU A 94 7.39 -4.75 -1.06
N ILE A 95 6.88 -5.90 -1.50
CA ILE A 95 7.16 -6.45 -2.83
C ILE A 95 6.66 -5.49 -3.93
N LEU A 96 5.48 -4.90 -3.77
CA LEU A 96 4.92 -3.92 -4.71
C LEU A 96 5.79 -2.67 -4.83
N PHE A 97 6.29 -2.13 -3.70
CA PHE A 97 7.22 -1.00 -3.70
C PHE A 97 8.57 -1.33 -4.33
N ILE A 98 9.14 -2.51 -4.05
CA ILE A 98 10.38 -2.94 -4.69
C ILE A 98 10.18 -3.04 -6.20
N THR A 99 9.07 -3.65 -6.62
CA THR A 99 8.71 -3.78 -8.04
C THR A 99 8.55 -2.42 -8.69
N SER A 100 7.93 -1.44 -8.01
CA SER A 100 7.76 -0.08 -8.54
C SER A 100 9.10 0.60 -8.80
N ILE A 101 10.08 0.42 -7.91
CA ILE A 101 11.44 0.95 -8.09
C ILE A 101 12.10 0.36 -9.35
N PHE A 102 12.03 -0.97 -9.53
CA PHE A 102 12.59 -1.62 -10.71
C PHE A 102 11.93 -1.14 -12.01
N VAL A 103 10.59 -1.10 -12.03
CA VAL A 103 9.82 -0.61 -13.19
C VAL A 103 10.19 0.83 -13.52
N GLN A 104 10.37 1.69 -12.51
CA GLN A 104 10.76 3.08 -12.72
C GLN A 104 12.20 3.23 -13.24
N GLN A 105 13.14 2.42 -12.74
CA GLN A 105 14.52 2.43 -13.22
C GLN A 105 14.60 2.00 -14.68
N ASP A 106 13.87 0.94 -15.06
CA ASP A 106 13.82 0.49 -16.45
C ASP A 106 13.14 1.51 -17.35
N TYR A 107 12.07 2.15 -16.88
CA TYR A 107 11.44 3.27 -17.59
C TYR A 107 12.44 4.40 -17.86
N ARG A 108 13.19 4.84 -16.84
CA ARG A 108 14.19 5.92 -17.00
C ARG A 108 15.26 5.55 -18.02
N ARG A 109 15.82 4.34 -17.94
CA ARG A 109 16.84 3.88 -18.89
C ARG A 109 16.33 3.92 -20.33
N ARG A 110 15.10 3.47 -20.57
CA ARG A 110 14.48 3.49 -21.91
C ARG A 110 14.21 4.92 -22.37
N PHE A 111 13.70 5.77 -21.48
CA PHE A 111 13.42 7.18 -21.77
C PHE A 111 14.71 7.96 -22.09
N ASP A 112 15.79 7.73 -21.35
CA ASP A 112 17.09 8.36 -21.59
C ASP A 112 17.69 7.90 -22.93
N SER A 113 17.61 6.60 -23.23
CA SER A 113 18.04 6.04 -24.52
C SER A 113 17.24 6.63 -25.69
N MET A 114 15.92 6.75 -25.53
CA MET A 114 15.04 7.38 -26.50
C MET A 114 15.43 8.84 -26.73
N ASN A 115 15.57 9.63 -25.66
CA ASN A 115 15.96 11.04 -25.77
C ASN A 115 17.31 11.23 -26.46
N ALA A 116 18.27 10.35 -26.18
CA ALA A 116 19.57 10.36 -26.86
C ALA A 116 19.42 10.09 -28.36
N GLN A 117 18.63 9.06 -28.74
CA GLN A 117 18.37 8.72 -30.14
C GLN A 117 17.65 9.87 -30.88
N THR A 118 16.62 10.45 -30.28
CA THR A 118 15.87 11.58 -30.84
C THR A 118 16.77 12.81 -31.03
N LYS A 119 17.62 13.13 -30.05
CA LYS A 119 18.58 14.24 -30.14
C LYS A 119 19.62 14.02 -31.24
N GLU A 120 20.06 12.78 -31.43
CA GLU A 120 21.00 12.45 -32.51
C GLU A 120 20.33 12.60 -33.90
N ILE A 121 19.06 12.20 -34.04
CA ILE A 121 18.29 12.42 -35.28
C ILE A 121 18.18 13.92 -35.58
N GLU A 122 17.84 14.72 -34.58
CA GLU A 122 17.75 16.17 -34.70
C GLU A 122 19.08 16.78 -35.17
N GLN A 123 20.20 16.39 -34.55
CA GLN A 123 21.52 16.87 -34.96
C GLN A 123 21.88 16.48 -36.39
N LYS A 124 21.54 15.26 -36.83
CA LYS A 124 21.79 14.83 -38.22
C LYS A 124 20.92 15.58 -39.21
N LEU A 125 19.67 15.85 -38.85
CA LEU A 125 18.75 16.65 -39.67
C LEU A 125 19.25 18.09 -39.84
N ILE A 126 19.76 18.70 -38.76
CA ILE A 126 20.33 20.06 -38.79
C ILE A 126 21.62 20.10 -39.62
N ASN A 127 22.53 19.13 -39.42
CA ASN A 127 23.88 19.20 -40.00
C ASN A 127 24.00 18.64 -41.42
N GLY A 128 23.04 17.83 -41.88
CA GLY A 128 23.13 17.22 -43.21
C GLY A 128 21.81 16.74 -43.81
N GLY A 129 20.69 17.22 -43.27
CA GLY A 129 19.37 16.96 -43.84
C GLY A 129 18.92 15.50 -43.77
N ILE A 130 17.86 15.20 -44.53
CA ILE A 130 17.17 13.91 -44.54
C ILE A 130 18.11 12.75 -44.92
N ILE A 131 19.09 12.97 -45.81
CA ILE A 131 20.02 11.92 -46.25
C ILE A 131 20.82 11.33 -45.08
N ARG A 132 21.28 12.18 -44.15
CA ARG A 132 22.01 11.71 -42.96
C ARG A 132 21.10 11.03 -41.95
N VAL A 133 19.84 11.46 -41.87
CA VAL A 133 18.83 10.79 -41.06
C VAL A 133 18.57 9.39 -41.60
N ASP A 134 18.35 9.22 -42.90
CA ASP A 134 18.13 7.92 -43.54
C ASP A 134 19.26 6.91 -43.26
N ALA A 135 20.51 7.33 -43.43
CA ALA A 135 21.66 6.48 -43.13
C ALA A 135 21.69 6.02 -41.66
N TYR A 136 21.39 6.93 -40.72
CA TYR A 136 21.36 6.60 -39.29
C TYR A 136 20.18 5.70 -38.92
N MET A 137 18.98 5.95 -39.46
CA MET A 137 17.80 5.14 -39.18
C MET A 137 17.98 3.70 -39.66
N LYS A 138 18.57 3.50 -40.84
CA LYS A 138 18.93 2.17 -41.38
C LYS A 138 19.95 1.43 -40.52
N GLU A 139 20.79 2.13 -39.78
CA GLU A 139 21.75 1.53 -38.84
C GLU A 139 21.09 1.24 -37.50
N LEU A 140 20.37 2.21 -36.93
CA LEU A 140 19.68 2.11 -35.65
C LEU A 140 18.67 0.95 -35.63
N PHE A 141 17.93 0.74 -36.72
CA PHE A 141 16.92 -0.32 -36.82
C PHE A 141 17.51 -1.71 -37.12
N LYS A 142 18.81 -1.84 -37.38
CA LYS A 142 19.46 -3.17 -37.43
C LYS A 142 19.67 -3.77 -36.05
N ASP A 143 19.81 -2.94 -35.02
CA ASP A 143 19.93 -3.37 -33.63
C ASP A 143 18.61 -3.13 -32.88
N GLU A 144 17.68 -4.07 -33.02
CA GLU A 144 16.38 -4.01 -32.36
C GLU A 144 16.46 -3.98 -30.83
N SER A 145 17.57 -4.46 -30.26
CA SER A 145 17.75 -4.59 -28.81
C SER A 145 17.99 -3.25 -28.12
N ASN A 146 18.70 -2.33 -28.79
CA ASN A 146 19.00 -1.00 -28.25
C ASN A 146 18.07 0.10 -28.79
N ASN A 147 17.35 -0.16 -29.89
CA ASN A 147 16.42 0.81 -30.47
C ASN A 147 15.14 0.95 -29.63
N GLN A 148 14.84 2.16 -29.14
CA GLN A 148 13.60 2.46 -28.42
C GLN A 148 12.51 3.06 -29.31
N LEU A 149 12.86 3.43 -30.54
CA LEU A 149 11.96 4.02 -31.53
C LEU A 149 11.25 2.93 -32.33
N THR A 150 9.99 3.16 -32.66
CA THR A 150 9.21 2.33 -33.59
C THR A 150 9.17 2.95 -34.99
N TYR A 151 9.13 4.28 -35.07
CA TYR A 151 9.22 5.01 -36.33
C TYR A 151 9.78 6.42 -36.13
N VAL A 152 10.23 7.01 -37.23
CA VAL A 152 10.55 8.43 -37.34
C VAL A 152 9.89 8.96 -38.60
N ALA A 153 9.21 10.10 -38.48
CA ALA A 153 8.63 10.84 -39.60
C ALA A 153 9.04 12.30 -39.53
N ILE A 154 9.41 12.87 -40.68
CA ILE A 154 9.76 14.28 -40.83
C ILE A 154 8.72 14.88 -41.76
N LYS A 155 7.99 15.88 -41.25
CA LYS A 155 6.99 16.64 -42.00
C LYS A 155 7.45 18.08 -42.11
N GLU A 156 7.30 18.69 -43.28
CA GLU A 156 7.62 20.11 -43.45
C GLU A 156 6.48 20.97 -42.88
N LEU A 157 6.82 21.94 -42.03
CA LEU A 157 5.86 22.85 -41.43
C LEU A 157 5.69 24.11 -42.30
N PRO A 158 4.46 24.57 -42.55
CA PRO A 158 4.24 25.81 -43.29
C PRO A 158 4.81 27.02 -42.53
N GLN A 159 5.23 28.06 -43.27
CA GLN A 159 5.87 29.25 -42.69
C GLN A 159 5.02 29.97 -41.62
N ASN A 160 3.69 29.84 -41.67
CA ASN A 160 2.76 30.48 -40.72
C ASN A 160 2.15 29.49 -39.71
N PHE A 161 2.74 28.29 -39.56
CA PHE A 161 2.25 27.30 -38.60
C PHE A 161 2.40 27.80 -37.15
N ASP A 162 1.31 27.75 -36.40
CA ASP A 162 1.22 28.06 -34.97
C ASP A 162 0.58 26.88 -34.22
N TRP A 163 1.29 26.39 -33.20
CA TRP A 163 0.89 25.26 -32.38
C TRP A 163 -0.33 25.57 -31.50
N ASN A 164 -0.55 26.85 -31.17
CA ASN A 164 -1.62 27.26 -30.27
C ASN A 164 -3.01 27.31 -30.95
N THR A 165 -3.04 27.43 -32.27
CA THR A 165 -4.28 27.53 -33.06
C THR A 165 -4.67 26.23 -33.76
N SER A 166 -3.79 25.23 -33.77
CA SER A 166 -4.03 23.92 -34.37
C SER A 166 -4.43 22.88 -33.30
N HIS A 167 -5.74 22.65 -33.14
CA HIS A 167 -6.25 21.59 -32.24
C HIS A 167 -6.25 20.19 -32.88
N GLU A 168 -5.78 20.08 -34.13
CA GLU A 168 -5.71 18.82 -34.87
C GLU A 168 -4.26 18.41 -35.15
N THR A 169 -4.06 17.10 -35.25
CA THR A 169 -2.79 16.52 -35.69
C THR A 169 -2.41 17.04 -37.07
N PHE A 170 -1.29 17.73 -37.16
CA PHE A 170 -0.80 18.26 -38.43
C PHE A 170 -0.64 17.14 -39.47
N ALA A 171 -1.52 17.15 -40.47
CA ALA A 171 -1.58 16.19 -41.58
C ALA A 171 -0.62 16.52 -42.73
N GLY A 172 0.40 17.36 -42.48
CA GLY A 172 1.30 17.83 -43.52
C GLY A 172 2.03 16.70 -44.26
N GLU A 173 2.54 17.05 -45.44
CA GLU A 173 3.24 16.14 -46.31
C GLU A 173 4.47 15.53 -45.61
N VAL A 174 4.50 14.21 -45.52
CA VAL A 174 5.62 13.45 -44.96
C VAL A 174 6.76 13.50 -45.96
N LYS A 175 7.82 14.26 -45.65
CA LYS A 175 9.03 14.33 -46.48
C LYS A 175 9.92 13.12 -46.31
N TYR A 176 9.83 12.46 -45.16
CA TYR A 176 10.58 11.26 -44.84
C TYR A 176 9.85 10.46 -43.77
N SER A 177 9.79 9.14 -43.93
CA SER A 177 9.37 8.21 -42.89
C SER A 177 10.29 7.00 -42.87
N TYR A 178 10.55 6.47 -41.68
CA TYR A 178 11.20 5.19 -41.51
C TYR A 178 10.56 4.45 -40.32
N PRO A 179 10.07 3.21 -40.51
CA PRO A 179 9.94 2.50 -41.80
C PRO A 179 9.02 3.25 -42.78
N GLU A 180 9.09 2.91 -44.08
CA GLU A 180 8.33 3.59 -45.14
C GLU A 180 6.82 3.60 -44.84
N THR A 181 6.31 2.49 -44.32
CA THR A 181 4.92 2.35 -43.84
C THR A 181 4.87 2.36 -42.32
N ILE A 182 4.17 3.35 -41.75
CA ILE A 182 3.92 3.45 -40.31
C ILE A 182 2.58 2.77 -40.02
N GLU A 183 2.57 1.70 -39.22
CA GLU A 183 1.34 1.03 -38.82
C GLU A 183 0.53 1.86 -37.83
N ASP A 184 -0.80 1.80 -37.92
CA ASP A 184 -1.71 2.62 -37.11
C ASP A 184 -1.54 2.43 -35.59
N GLN A 185 -1.08 1.25 -35.17
CA GLN A 185 -0.80 0.94 -33.77
C GLN A 185 0.29 1.82 -33.14
N TYR A 186 1.14 2.47 -33.94
CA TYR A 186 2.21 3.32 -33.43
C TYR A 186 1.74 4.74 -33.05
N TYR A 187 0.54 5.17 -33.46
CA TYR A 187 0.06 6.54 -33.21
C TYR A 187 -0.25 6.86 -31.74
N TRP A 188 -0.44 5.85 -30.89
CA TRP A 188 -0.74 6.04 -29.46
C TRP A 188 0.47 6.52 -28.65
N ASN A 189 1.70 6.37 -29.17
CA ASN A 189 2.94 6.74 -28.48
C ASN A 189 3.84 7.62 -29.36
N ARG A 190 3.26 8.67 -29.92
CA ARG A 190 3.98 9.64 -30.75
C ARG A 190 4.46 10.83 -29.93
N PHE A 191 5.70 11.23 -30.16
CA PHE A 191 6.28 12.48 -29.69
C PHE A 191 6.67 13.31 -30.90
N GLY A 192 6.12 14.52 -30.99
CA GLY A 192 6.43 15.47 -32.05
C GLY A 192 7.03 16.74 -31.45
N HIS A 193 8.12 17.24 -32.03
CA HIS A 193 8.63 18.57 -31.74
C HIS A 193 9.16 19.26 -32.99
N GLU A 194 9.21 20.59 -32.94
CA GLU A 194 9.69 21.41 -34.04
C GLU A 194 11.22 21.43 -34.07
N VAL A 195 11.78 21.24 -35.27
CA VAL A 195 13.21 21.31 -35.57
C VAL A 195 13.42 22.24 -36.76
N THR A 196 14.32 23.22 -36.65
CA THR A 196 14.65 24.11 -37.76
C THR A 196 15.99 23.71 -38.39
N SER A 197 15.99 23.48 -39.70
CA SER A 197 17.20 23.18 -40.48
C SER A 197 17.18 23.99 -41.77
N ASN A 198 18.26 24.73 -42.06
CA ASN A 198 18.40 25.58 -43.25
C ASN A 198 17.21 26.54 -43.51
N ASN A 199 16.72 27.23 -42.48
CA ASN A 199 15.54 28.12 -42.52
C ASN A 199 14.20 27.44 -42.87
N ILE A 200 14.18 26.11 -42.93
CA ILE A 200 12.96 25.31 -43.09
C ILE A 200 12.60 24.72 -41.73
N ARG A 201 11.32 24.83 -41.36
CA ARG A 201 10.78 24.28 -40.11
C ARG A 201 10.25 22.89 -40.39
N TYR A 202 10.67 21.92 -39.60
CA TYR A 202 10.24 20.53 -39.69
C TYR A 202 9.55 20.13 -38.39
N LEU A 203 8.51 19.31 -38.51
CA LEU A 203 7.97 18.54 -37.40
C LEU A 203 8.67 17.19 -37.41
N LEU A 204 9.52 16.97 -36.41
CA LEU A 204 10.13 15.66 -36.15
C LEU A 204 9.17 14.87 -35.26
N GLU A 205 8.54 13.87 -35.85
CA GLU A 205 7.65 12.95 -35.17
C GLU A 205 8.36 11.61 -34.95
N THR A 206 8.36 11.11 -33.72
CA THR A 206 8.94 9.82 -33.36
C THR A 206 7.90 8.97 -32.66
N GLY A 207 7.77 7.72 -33.08
CA GLY A 207 7.03 6.70 -32.34
C GLY A 207 7.96 5.98 -31.40
N VAL A 208 7.48 5.66 -30.19
CA VAL A 208 8.26 4.90 -29.21
C VAL A 208 7.57 3.60 -28.83
N LYS A 209 8.40 2.60 -28.53
CA LYS A 209 7.92 1.30 -28.04
C LYS A 209 7.07 1.55 -26.78
N THR A 210 5.85 1.00 -26.73
CA THR A 210 4.82 1.19 -25.67
C THR A 210 5.37 1.16 -24.24
N SER A 211 6.39 0.35 -23.99
CA SER A 211 7.06 0.21 -22.70
C SER A 211 7.91 1.41 -22.26
N ALA A 212 8.23 2.34 -23.16
CA ALA A 212 8.98 3.56 -22.86
C ALA A 212 8.05 4.74 -22.50
N ASN A 213 6.73 4.61 -22.70
CA ASN A 213 5.76 5.68 -22.47
C ASN A 213 4.74 5.38 -21.36
N THR A 214 4.51 4.11 -21.03
CA THR A 214 3.59 3.74 -19.95
C THR A 214 4.31 3.67 -18.61
N ASP A 215 4.12 4.71 -17.78
CA ASP A 215 4.58 4.71 -16.39
C ASP A 215 3.66 3.86 -15.50
N ASN A 216 3.82 2.55 -15.60
CA ASN A 216 3.12 1.59 -14.74
C ASN A 216 3.58 1.69 -13.26
N CYS A 217 4.64 2.44 -12.94
CA CYS A 217 5.11 2.64 -11.57
C CYS A 217 4.00 3.19 -10.67
N SER A 218 3.20 4.12 -11.21
CA SER A 218 2.07 4.73 -10.49
C SER A 218 1.07 3.69 -9.96
N ILE A 219 0.78 2.64 -10.73
CA ILE A 219 -0.14 1.55 -10.35
C ILE A 219 0.45 0.74 -9.21
N TYR A 220 1.72 0.35 -9.30
CA TYR A 220 2.41 -0.42 -8.25
C TYR A 220 2.54 0.38 -6.95
N ILE A 221 2.86 1.67 -7.03
CA ILE A 221 2.91 2.56 -5.87
C ILE A 221 1.52 2.67 -5.23
N GLY A 222 0.48 2.93 -6.03
CA GLY A 222 -0.90 3.05 -5.54
C GLY A 222 -1.37 1.77 -4.84
N ALA A 223 -1.14 0.60 -5.46
CA ALA A 223 -1.45 -0.69 -4.87
C ALA A 223 -0.62 -0.96 -3.59
N GLY A 224 0.66 -0.59 -3.58
CA GLY A 224 1.55 -0.70 -2.43
C GLY A 224 1.08 0.13 -1.24
N ILE A 225 0.66 1.38 -1.47
CA ILE A 225 0.11 2.26 -0.43
C ILE A 225 -1.20 1.72 0.10
N PHE A 226 -2.12 1.31 -0.77
CA PHE A 226 -3.41 0.79 -0.37
C PHE A 226 -3.28 -0.47 0.51
N THR A 227 -2.45 -1.42 0.07
CA THR A 227 -2.17 -2.65 0.83
C THR A 227 -1.46 -2.37 2.15
N PHE A 228 -0.56 -1.38 2.19
CA PHE A 228 0.08 -0.93 3.43
C PHE A 228 -0.95 -0.39 4.42
N LEU A 229 -1.82 0.54 4.00
CA LEU A 229 -2.84 1.12 4.86
C LEU A 229 -3.80 0.06 5.42
N LEU A 230 -4.20 -0.90 4.59
CA LEU A 230 -5.03 -2.02 5.03
C LEU A 230 -4.31 -2.88 6.08
N SER A 231 -3.02 -3.19 5.85
CA SER A 231 -2.20 -3.92 6.83
C SER A 231 -2.06 -3.16 8.16
N TRP A 232 -1.92 -1.84 8.08
CA TRP A 232 -1.78 -0.95 9.24
C TRP A 232 -3.06 -0.94 10.09
N LEU A 233 -4.23 -0.83 9.46
CA LEU A 233 -5.52 -0.89 10.14
C LEU A 233 -5.70 -2.23 10.88
N LEU A 234 -5.36 -3.35 10.24
CA LEU A 234 -5.45 -4.66 10.88
C LEU A 234 -4.49 -4.79 12.07
N LEU A 235 -3.29 -4.22 11.99
CA LEU A 235 -2.35 -4.17 13.10
C LEU A 235 -2.86 -3.31 14.26
N ILE A 236 -3.52 -2.18 13.97
CA ILE A 236 -4.15 -1.35 15.00
C ILE A 236 -5.27 -2.13 15.70
N ILE A 237 -6.16 -2.77 14.93
CA ILE A 237 -7.26 -3.58 15.49
C ILE A 237 -6.71 -4.71 16.37
N TRP A 238 -5.70 -5.43 15.87
CA TRP A 238 -5.04 -6.48 16.63
C TRP A 238 -4.40 -5.93 17.91
N SER A 239 -3.70 -4.79 17.84
CA SER A 239 -3.01 -4.19 18.98
C SER A 239 -3.99 -3.66 20.02
N ILE A 240 -5.07 -2.96 19.61
CA ILE A 240 -6.12 -2.49 20.52
C ILE A 240 -6.74 -3.68 21.24
N LYS A 241 -7.12 -4.73 20.48
CA LYS A 241 -7.63 -5.96 21.08
C LYS A 241 -6.65 -6.48 22.12
N ASN A 242 -5.37 -6.63 21.76
CA ASN A 242 -4.39 -7.25 22.64
C ASN A 242 -3.97 -6.40 23.86
N ILE A 243 -4.08 -5.07 23.80
CA ILE A 243 -3.84 -4.19 24.97
C ILE A 243 -5.09 -4.09 25.84
N ASN A 244 -6.30 -4.08 25.26
CA ASN A 244 -7.55 -4.03 26.03
C ASN A 244 -7.62 -5.23 26.99
N ARG A 245 -7.19 -6.40 26.51
CA ARG A 245 -7.04 -7.64 27.29
C ARG A 245 -6.14 -7.53 28.53
N ARG A 246 -5.27 -6.53 28.61
CA ARG A 246 -4.37 -6.31 29.76
C ARG A 246 -4.93 -5.31 30.77
N GLY A 247 -6.17 -4.84 30.61
CA GLY A 247 -6.83 -3.88 31.50
C GLY A 247 -6.12 -2.52 31.57
N LYS A 248 -5.32 -2.20 30.56
CA LYS A 248 -4.37 -1.07 30.55
C LYS A 248 -4.61 -0.14 29.36
N LEU A 249 -5.84 -0.08 28.83
CA LEU A 249 -6.15 0.79 27.70
C LEU A 249 -6.44 2.23 28.21
N ASN A 250 -5.62 3.18 27.76
CA ASN A 250 -5.81 4.61 28.05
C ASN A 250 -5.77 5.35 26.71
N ALA A 251 -6.43 6.50 26.59
CA ALA A 251 -6.48 7.27 25.34
C ALA A 251 -5.07 7.55 24.74
N SER A 252 -4.08 7.86 25.59
CA SER A 252 -2.67 8.03 25.20
C SER A 252 -2.06 6.77 24.57
N ARG A 253 -2.42 5.58 25.06
CA ARG A 253 -1.95 4.29 24.54
C ARG A 253 -2.61 3.95 23.19
N CYS A 254 -3.88 4.31 22.99
CA CYS A 254 -4.55 4.19 21.69
C CYS A 254 -3.94 5.11 20.63
N ILE A 255 -3.60 6.35 21.00
CA ILE A 255 -2.93 7.29 20.11
C ILE A 255 -1.54 6.76 19.74
N LEU A 256 -0.78 6.26 20.71
CA LEU A 256 0.53 5.64 20.45
C LEU A 256 0.41 4.44 19.50
N LEU A 257 -0.59 3.58 19.70
CA LEU A 257 -0.88 2.46 18.80
C LEU A 257 -1.28 2.90 17.39
N GLY A 258 -2.11 3.93 17.27
CA GLY A 258 -2.52 4.46 15.96
C GLY A 258 -1.33 5.02 15.15
N LEU A 259 -0.43 5.73 15.84
CA LEU A 259 0.74 6.37 15.23
C LEU A 259 1.87 5.40 14.88
N THR A 260 2.02 4.31 15.64
CA THR A 260 3.21 3.44 15.54
C THR A 260 2.88 1.98 15.23
N GLY A 261 1.60 1.62 15.15
CA GLY A 261 1.13 0.29 14.83
C GLY A 261 1.65 -0.75 15.82
N ILE A 262 2.33 -1.77 15.28
CA ILE A 262 2.88 -2.87 16.08
C ILE A 262 4.00 -2.42 17.03
N ILE A 263 4.71 -1.33 16.71
CA ILE A 263 5.79 -0.79 17.55
C ILE A 263 5.23 -0.25 18.86
N GLY A 264 4.12 0.48 18.79
CA GLY A 264 3.44 1.02 19.96
C GLY A 264 3.01 -0.09 20.91
N TYR A 265 2.57 -1.23 20.36
CA TYR A 265 2.25 -2.41 21.16
C TYR A 265 3.46 -2.88 21.97
N PHE A 266 4.63 -3.00 21.36
CA PHE A 266 5.86 -3.41 22.05
C PHE A 266 6.40 -2.37 23.03
N ILE A 267 6.30 -1.08 22.71
CA ILE A 267 6.67 0.01 23.62
C ILE A 267 5.79 -0.05 24.87
N ILE A 268 4.47 -0.20 24.70
CA ILE A 268 3.53 -0.33 25.81
C ILE A 268 3.84 -1.60 26.61
N LEU A 269 4.16 -2.71 25.94
CA LEU A 269 4.52 -3.97 26.59
C LEU A 269 5.75 -3.80 27.50
N LYS A 270 6.79 -3.14 27.00
CA LYS A 270 8.02 -2.88 27.74
C LYS A 270 7.81 -1.92 28.90
N LEU A 271 7.01 -0.87 28.70
CA LEU A 271 6.65 0.11 29.74
C LEU A 271 5.71 -0.46 30.81
N THR A 272 5.03 -1.58 30.54
CA THR A 272 4.07 -2.19 31.48
C THR A 272 4.59 -3.41 32.21
N ASN A 273 5.79 -3.90 31.88
CA ASN A 273 6.39 -5.11 32.42
C ASN A 273 7.42 -4.84 33.54
N ASP A 274 7.11 -3.89 34.43
CA ASP A 274 7.77 -3.74 35.74
C ASP A 274 6.97 -4.52 36.80
N SER A 275 7.13 -5.86 36.79
CA SER A 275 7.05 -6.77 37.96
C SER A 275 6.74 -8.21 37.50
N ASN A 276 7.72 -9.09 37.69
CA ASN A 276 7.66 -10.55 37.78
C ASN A 276 7.40 -11.42 36.51
N ILE A 277 8.50 -12.04 36.06
CA ILE A 277 8.67 -13.43 35.57
C ILE A 277 7.70 -13.95 34.48
N VAL A 278 8.18 -13.99 33.21
CA VAL A 278 8.23 -15.19 32.32
C VAL A 278 9.23 -14.87 31.18
N GLU A 279 10.44 -15.41 31.25
CA GLU A 279 11.60 -14.91 30.49
C GLU A 279 11.84 -15.59 29.12
N SER A 280 11.20 -16.73 28.80
CA SER A 280 11.50 -17.46 27.54
C SER A 280 10.56 -17.15 26.37
N ARG A 281 9.27 -16.87 26.63
CA ARG A 281 8.27 -16.59 25.57
C ARG A 281 8.30 -15.12 25.13
N ASN A 282 8.73 -14.23 26.02
CA ASN A 282 8.92 -12.80 25.73
C ASN A 282 10.08 -12.55 24.76
N ASN A 283 11.18 -13.31 24.81
CA ASN A 283 12.31 -13.07 23.90
C ASN A 283 11.97 -13.34 22.42
N LYS A 284 11.19 -14.38 22.12
CA LYS A 284 10.70 -14.62 20.74
C LYS A 284 9.77 -13.50 20.27
N ILE A 285 8.88 -13.04 21.14
CA ILE A 285 7.90 -12.00 20.82
C ILE A 285 8.59 -10.63 20.68
N ILE A 286 9.55 -10.30 21.54
CA ILE A 286 10.39 -9.10 21.45
C ILE A 286 11.22 -9.11 20.17
N ASN A 287 11.81 -10.25 19.79
CA ASN A 287 12.53 -10.37 18.52
C ASN A 287 11.63 -10.13 17.30
N ILE A 288 10.37 -10.58 17.34
CA ILE A 288 9.38 -10.27 16.30
C ILE A 288 9.09 -8.76 16.26
N GLY A 289 8.97 -8.11 17.42
CA GLY A 289 8.75 -6.67 17.52
C GLY A 289 9.91 -5.83 17.00
N VAL A 290 11.15 -6.20 17.36
CA VAL A 290 12.38 -5.56 16.84
C VAL A 290 12.49 -5.77 15.33
N SER A 291 12.19 -6.97 14.83
CA SER A 291 12.17 -7.25 13.39
C SER A 291 11.12 -6.42 12.65
N CYS A 292 9.94 -6.21 13.24
CA CYS A 292 8.91 -5.35 12.65
C CYS A 292 9.29 -3.87 12.70
N LEU A 293 9.96 -3.41 13.76
CA LEU A 293 10.48 -2.05 13.88
C LEU A 293 11.52 -1.76 12.80
N ILE A 294 12.44 -2.70 12.56
CA ILE A 294 13.41 -2.61 11.46
C ILE A 294 12.67 -2.55 10.12
N MET A 295 11.66 -3.40 9.88
CA MET A 295 10.89 -3.35 8.63
C MET A 295 10.13 -2.05 8.43
N ILE A 296 9.54 -1.47 9.48
CA ILE A 296 8.82 -0.18 9.39
C ILE A 296 9.79 0.97 9.18
N ILE A 297 10.93 0.99 9.86
CA ILE A 297 11.97 2.02 9.63
C ILE A 297 12.49 1.92 8.20
N VAL A 298 12.78 0.70 7.72
CA VAL A 298 13.17 0.46 6.33
C VAL A 298 12.08 0.94 5.38
N PHE A 299 10.81 0.64 5.66
CA PHE A 299 9.68 1.10 4.85
C PHE A 299 9.52 2.62 4.83
N LEU A 300 9.62 3.29 5.98
CA LEU A 300 9.55 4.74 6.08
C LEU A 300 10.73 5.43 5.40
N VAL A 301 11.93 4.85 5.48
CA VAL A 301 13.10 5.33 4.73
C VAL A 301 12.89 5.15 3.24
N ILE A 302 12.38 3.99 2.78
CA ILE A 302 12.07 3.73 1.37
C ILE A 302 10.99 4.70 0.87
N CYS A 303 9.90 4.89 1.61
CA CYS A 303 8.83 5.84 1.29
C CYS A 303 9.33 7.28 1.29
N GLY A 304 10.15 7.66 2.26
CA GLY A 304 10.75 9.00 2.34
C GLY A 304 11.69 9.27 1.18
N LEU A 305 12.52 8.30 0.80
CA LEU A 305 13.37 8.37 -0.39
C LEU A 305 12.53 8.43 -1.66
N ALA A 306 11.46 7.63 -1.78
CA ALA A 306 10.54 7.67 -2.92
C ALA A 306 9.82 9.02 -3.03
N LEU A 307 9.37 9.61 -1.91
CA LEU A 307 8.74 10.93 -1.87
C LEU A 307 9.72 12.05 -2.22
N LEU A 308 10.91 12.07 -1.62
CA LEU A 308 11.96 13.04 -1.96
C LEU A 308 12.33 12.94 -3.44
N TYR A 309 12.34 11.73 -3.99
CA TYR A 309 12.63 11.48 -5.39
C TYR A 309 11.51 11.95 -6.33
N ILE A 310 10.24 11.76 -5.95
CA ILE A 310 9.09 12.30 -6.69
C ILE A 310 9.09 13.84 -6.66
N ILE A 311 9.44 14.44 -5.51
CA ILE A 311 9.52 15.90 -5.34
C ILE A 311 10.69 16.50 -6.13
N GLN A 312 11.80 15.76 -6.28
CA GLN A 312 12.96 16.20 -7.06
C GLN A 312 12.73 16.23 -8.58
N GLU A 313 11.62 15.67 -9.09
CA GLU A 313 11.24 15.81 -10.50
C GLU A 313 10.15 16.87 -10.72
N PRO A 314 10.51 18.15 -10.97
CA PRO A 314 9.53 19.23 -11.15
C PRO A 314 8.55 19.00 -12.31
N TYR A 315 8.93 18.17 -13.29
CA TYR A 315 8.10 17.84 -14.46
C TYR A 315 6.88 16.96 -14.12
N ARG A 316 6.94 16.11 -13.08
CA ARG A 316 5.81 15.25 -12.70
C ARG A 316 4.70 16.03 -12.00
N PHE A 317 5.06 17.04 -11.20
CA PHE A 317 4.08 17.88 -10.52
C PHE A 317 3.26 18.70 -11.52
N HIS A 318 3.90 19.23 -12.57
CA HIS A 318 3.21 19.99 -13.62
C HIS A 318 2.23 19.10 -14.43
N ARG A 319 2.63 17.86 -14.75
CA ARG A 319 1.79 16.90 -15.49
C ARG A 319 0.63 16.34 -14.64
N LEU A 320 0.83 16.10 -13.33
CA LEU A 320 -0.25 15.71 -12.42
C LEU A 320 -1.27 16.84 -12.24
N ASN A 321 -0.81 18.09 -12.15
CA ASN A 321 -1.68 19.25 -12.00
C ASN A 321 -2.53 19.47 -13.27
N GLN A 322 -1.97 19.23 -14.45
CA GLN A 322 -2.73 19.25 -15.71
C GLN A 322 -3.74 18.10 -15.84
N LEU A 323 -3.48 16.93 -15.26
CA LEU A 323 -4.41 15.80 -15.30
C LEU A 323 -5.55 15.90 -14.28
N ILE A 324 -5.36 16.63 -13.18
CA ILE A 324 -6.37 16.77 -12.11
C ILE A 324 -7.19 18.06 -12.26
N PHE A 325 -6.60 19.12 -12.82
CA PHE A 325 -7.22 20.45 -12.89
C PHE A 325 -7.28 21.06 -14.30
N GLY A 326 -6.90 20.31 -15.35
CA GLY A 326 -7.05 20.71 -16.76
C GLY A 326 -8.19 19.97 -17.44
#